data_AF-A0AAD4Z699-F1
#
_entry.id   AF-A0AAD4Z699-F1
#
_cell.length_a   1.000
_cell.length_b   1.000
_cell.length_c   1.000
_cell.angle_alpha   90.00
_cell.angle_beta   90.00
_cell.angle_gamma   90.00
#
_symmetry.space_group_name_H-M   'P 1'
#
loop_
_entity.id
_entity.type
_entity.pdbx_description
1 polymer ?
#
loop_
_entity_poly.entity_id
_entity_poly.type
_entity_poly.pdbx_seq_one_letter_code
_entity_poly.pdbx_strand_id
1 'polypeptide(L)'
;MVKEGRAYGAYYAKEAWKNAAKAYFDEAKWFHEGYIPSMEEYMRATASAGNTTLTTISLLGMGNVVTKESFEWSLNDPKILRASNTIIRLMDDIVSSKFEKE
;
A
#
# COMPACT_ATOMS: atom_id res chain seq x y z
N MET A 1 -3.61 -22.80 1.30
CA MET A 1 -2.31 -22.18 1.69
C MET A 1 -1.30 -23.17 2.28
N VAL A 2 -1.49 -23.74 3.48
CA VAL A 2 -0.50 -24.65 4.09
C VAL A 2 -0.42 -26.00 3.36
N LYS A 3 -1.58 -26.58 3.01
CA LYS A 3 -1.66 -27.84 2.23
C LYS A 3 -1.11 -27.72 0.81
N GLU A 4 -0.88 -26.50 0.32
CA GLU A 4 -0.43 -26.22 -1.05
C GLU A 4 1.03 -25.75 -1.09
N GLY A 5 1.74 -25.72 0.05
CA GLY A 5 3.13 -25.23 0.11
C GLY A 5 3.29 -23.71 -0.07
N ARG A 6 2.19 -22.95 -0.08
CA ARG A 6 2.16 -21.50 -0.33
C ARG A 6 2.10 -20.65 0.96
N ALA A 7 2.56 -21.22 2.08
CA ALA A 7 2.58 -20.54 3.37
C ALA A 7 3.44 -19.27 3.37
N TYR A 8 4.44 -19.21 2.48
CA TYR A 8 5.29 -18.02 2.29
C TYR A 8 4.48 -16.78 1.87
N GLY A 9 3.34 -16.91 1.18
CA GLY A 9 2.50 -15.77 0.81
C GLY A 9 2.02 -14.98 2.03
N ALA A 10 1.70 -15.67 3.14
CA ALA A 10 1.27 -15.02 4.38
C ALA A 10 2.35 -14.13 4.99
N TYR A 11 3.63 -14.49 4.80
CA TYR A 11 4.76 -13.63 5.20
C TYR A 11 4.75 -12.32 4.42
N TYR A 12 4.63 -12.37 3.09
CA TYR A 12 4.59 -11.16 2.26
C TYR A 12 3.38 -10.27 2.55
N ALA A 13 2.21 -10.87 2.78
CA ALA A 13 1.02 -10.12 3.19
C ALA A 13 1.21 -9.40 4.53
N LYS A 14 1.87 -10.06 5.50
CA LYS A 14 2.22 -9.44 6.77
C LYS A 14 3.20 -8.28 6.60
N GLU A 15 4.22 -8.43 5.75
CA GLU A 15 5.17 -7.35 5.47
C GLU A 15 4.52 -6.17 4.76
N ALA A 16 3.61 -6.41 3.82
CA ALA A 16 2.82 -5.36 3.18
C ALA A 16 1.98 -4.56 4.20
N TRP A 17 1.31 -5.25 5.12
CA TRP A 17 0.56 -4.61 6.20
C TRP A 17 1.43 -3.79 7.15
N LYS A 18 2.64 -4.26 7.48
CA LYS A 18 3.58 -3.46 8.28
C LYS A 18 3.97 -2.17 7.57
N ASN A 19 4.18 -2.20 6.26
CA ASN A 19 4.53 -0.99 5.50
C ASN A 19 3.35 -0.01 5.45
N ALA A 20 2.12 -0.50 5.23
CA ALA A 20 0.93 0.34 5.31
C ALA A 20 0.74 0.96 6.70
N ALA A 21 0.90 0.17 7.77
CA ALA A 21 0.77 0.66 9.14
C ALA A 21 1.79 1.77 9.47
N LYS A 22 3.02 1.67 8.97
CA LYS A 22 4.02 2.74 9.11
C LYS A 22 3.59 4.01 8.38
N ALA A 23 3.10 3.88 7.14
CA ALA A 23 2.63 5.03 6.36
C ALA A 23 1.43 5.73 7.04
N TYR A 24 0.45 4.97 7.55
CA TYR A 24 -0.67 5.54 8.32
C TYR A 24 -0.21 6.21 9.61
N PHE A 25 0.82 5.68 10.26
CA PHE A 25 1.38 6.31 11.45
C PHE A 25 2.06 7.64 11.14
N ASP A 26 2.75 7.74 10.01
CA ASP A 26 3.35 9.00 9.56
C ASP A 26 2.28 10.04 9.21
N GLU A 27 1.19 9.65 8.53
CA GLU A 27 0.03 10.54 8.29
C GLU A 27 -0.63 11.00 9.59
N ALA A 28 -0.83 10.09 10.54
CA ALA A 28 -1.42 10.42 11.83
C ALA A 28 -0.55 11.42 12.62
N LYS A 29 0.78 11.32 12.51
CA LYS A 29 1.70 12.32 13.08
C LYS A 29 1.55 13.67 12.40
N TRP A 30 1.54 13.71 11.07
CA TRP A 30 1.36 14.97 10.34
C TRP A 30 0.07 15.66 10.74
N PHE A 31 -1.03 14.91 10.84
CA PHE A 31 -2.31 15.42 11.32
C PHE A 31 -2.22 15.94 12.75
N HIS A 32 -1.65 15.15 13.68
CA HIS A 32 -1.57 15.52 15.09
C HIS A 32 -0.70 16.76 15.34
N GLU A 33 0.39 16.92 14.58
CA GLU A 33 1.31 18.05 14.68
C GLU A 33 0.85 19.28 13.88
N GLY A 34 -0.24 19.16 13.10
CA GLY A 34 -0.68 20.19 12.16
C GLY A 34 0.35 20.47 11.06
N TYR A 35 1.23 19.51 10.78
CA TYR A 35 2.27 19.63 9.78
C TYR A 35 1.68 19.41 8.38
N ILE A 36 1.92 20.38 7.50
CA ILE A 36 1.53 20.30 6.09
C ILE A 36 2.76 19.88 5.29
N PRO A 37 2.82 18.64 4.76
CA PRO A 37 3.95 18.18 3.98
C PRO A 37 4.07 18.95 2.65
N SER A 38 5.29 19.07 2.14
CA SER A 38 5.48 19.50 0.75
C SER A 38 4.89 18.48 -0.22
N MET A 39 4.60 18.88 -1.46
CA MET A 39 4.08 17.97 -2.48
C MET A 39 5.00 16.76 -2.71
N GLU A 40 6.32 16.95 -2.61
CA GLU A 40 7.30 15.86 -2.76
C GLU A 40 7.24 14.87 -1.58
N GLU A 41 7.13 15.35 -0.35
CA GLU A 41 6.97 14.51 0.85
C GLU A 41 5.63 13.77 0.84
N TYR A 42 4.55 14.47 0.51
CA TYR A 42 3.21 13.91 0.36
C TYR A 42 3.19 12.79 -0.70
N MET A 43 3.79 13.01 -1.88
CA MET A 43 3.82 12.00 -2.94
C MET A 43 4.70 10.78 -2.62
N ARG A 44 5.71 10.95 -1.75
CA ARG A 44 6.49 9.83 -1.21
C ARG A 44 5.69 8.98 -0.22
N ALA A 45 4.68 9.55 0.43
CA ALA A 45 3.79 8.84 1.35
C ALA A 45 2.66 8.06 0.65
N THR A 46 2.66 7.92 -0.69
CA THR A 46 1.66 7.13 -1.45
C THR A 46 1.51 5.67 -1.03
N ALA A 47 2.44 5.13 -0.23
CA ALA A 47 2.28 3.83 0.42
C ALA A 47 1.02 3.77 1.31
N SER A 48 0.55 4.90 1.86
CA SER A 48 -0.70 4.97 2.62
C SER A 48 -1.95 4.72 1.77
N ALA A 49 -1.87 4.89 0.44
CA ALA A 49 -2.96 4.58 -0.48
C ALA A 49 -3.37 3.09 -0.45
N GLY A 50 -2.58 2.22 0.19
CA GLY A 50 -2.96 0.84 0.50
C GLY A 50 -3.00 -0.11 -0.69
N ASN A 51 -2.84 0.39 -1.92
CA ASN A 51 -2.99 -0.41 -3.13
C ASN A 51 -1.88 -1.45 -3.33
N THR A 52 -0.64 -1.18 -2.91
CA THR A 52 0.41 -2.22 -2.84
C THR A 52 0.03 -3.34 -1.87
N THR A 53 -0.59 -3.01 -0.74
CA THR A 53 -1.08 -3.98 0.24
C THR A 53 -2.23 -4.80 -0.32
N LEU A 54 -3.21 -4.14 -0.95
CA LEU A 54 -4.34 -4.79 -1.60
C LEU A 54 -3.89 -5.75 -2.70
N THR A 55 -2.93 -5.33 -3.53
CA THR A 55 -2.32 -6.18 -4.57
C THR A 55 -1.68 -7.41 -3.95
N THR A 56 -0.84 -7.22 -2.93
CA THR A 56 -0.12 -8.32 -2.26
C THR A 56 -1.09 -9.33 -1.63
N ILE A 57 -2.20 -8.87 -1.03
CA ILE A 57 -3.24 -9.74 -0.46
C ILE A 57 -3.99 -10.47 -1.57
N SER A 58 -4.33 -9.80 -2.66
CA SER A 58 -5.05 -10.41 -3.79
C SER A 58 -4.27 -11.57 -4.41
N LEU A 59 -2.94 -11.44 -4.50
CA LEU A 59 -2.06 -12.50 -4.99
C LEU A 59 -2.16 -13.81 -4.16
N LEU A 60 -2.53 -13.76 -2.88
CA LEU A 60 -2.69 -14.96 -2.05
C LEU A 60 -3.77 -15.91 -2.60
N GLY A 61 -4.85 -15.32 -3.14
CA GLY A 61 -6.04 -16.04 -3.62
C GLY A 61 -5.89 -16.63 -5.01
N MET A 62 -4.85 -16.27 -5.77
CA MET A 62 -4.74 -16.61 -7.20
C MET A 62 -4.20 -18.01 -7.48
N GLY A 63 -4.00 -18.85 -6.46
CA GLY A 63 -3.59 -20.24 -6.64
C GLY A 63 -2.16 -20.39 -7.18
N ASN A 64 -1.98 -21.20 -8.22
CA ASN A 64 -0.67 -21.62 -8.73
C ASN A 64 -0.06 -20.68 -9.79
N VAL A 65 -0.81 -19.67 -10.25
CA VAL A 65 -0.29 -18.68 -11.21
C VAL A 65 0.69 -17.71 -10.55
N VAL A 66 0.63 -17.58 -9.22
CA VAL A 66 1.47 -16.67 -8.42
C VAL A 66 2.63 -17.44 -7.82
N THR A 67 3.81 -16.86 -7.94
CA THR A 67 5.06 -17.41 -7.38
C THR A 67 5.61 -16.48 -6.29
N LYS A 68 6.70 -16.90 -5.64
CA LYS A 68 7.41 -16.07 -4.66
C LYS A 68 7.90 -14.76 -5.30
N GLU A 69 8.40 -14.84 -6.53
CA GLU A 69 8.88 -13.71 -7.33
C GLU A 69 7.76 -12.70 -7.61
N SER A 70 6.50 -13.15 -7.73
CA SER A 70 5.35 -12.24 -7.87
C SER A 70 5.17 -11.34 -6.64
N PHE A 71 5.36 -11.89 -5.44
CA PHE A 71 5.28 -11.12 -4.20
C PHE A 71 6.48 -10.17 -4.04
N GLU A 72 7.69 -10.63 -4.34
CA GLU A 72 8.89 -9.80 -4.32
C GLU A 72 8.79 -8.65 -5.32
N TRP A 73 8.33 -8.94 -6.53
CA TRP A 73 8.03 -7.93 -7.54
C TRP A 73 7.01 -6.90 -7.04
N SER A 74 5.93 -7.34 -6.40
CA SER A 74 4.88 -6.45 -5.86
C SER A 74 5.41 -5.51 -4.77
N LEU A 75 6.33 -5.97 -3.92
CA LEU A 75 6.91 -5.15 -2.84
C LEU A 75 8.07 -4.26 -3.29
N ASN A 76 8.65 -4.50 -4.47
CA ASN A 76 9.76 -3.73 -5.04
C ASN A 76 9.31 -2.52 -5.88
N ASP A 77 8.14 -1.95 -5.56
CA ASP A 77 7.60 -0.74 -6.18
C ASP A 77 7.65 -0.73 -7.74
N PRO A 78 6.99 -1.72 -8.38
CA PRO A 78 6.99 -1.81 -9.84
C PRO A 78 6.20 -0.65 -10.44
N LYS A 79 6.63 -0.19 -11.63
CA LYS A 79 6.09 1.01 -12.29
C LYS A 79 4.55 1.06 -12.35
N ILE A 80 3.91 -0.08 -12.58
CA ILE A 80 2.45 -0.19 -12.64
C ILE A 80 1.78 0.09 -11.27
N LEU A 81 2.34 -0.45 -10.18
CA LEU A 81 1.82 -0.20 -8.84
C LEU A 81 2.11 1.23 -8.41
N ARG A 82 3.28 1.78 -8.74
CA ARG A 82 3.58 3.20 -8.50
C ARG A 82 2.55 4.11 -9.17
N ALA A 83 2.27 3.89 -10.45
CA ALA A 83 1.27 4.68 -11.17
C ALA A 83 -0.14 4.51 -10.57
N SER A 84 -0.52 3.27 -10.24
CA SER A 84 -1.82 2.97 -9.62
C SER A 84 -1.95 3.62 -8.24
N ASN A 85 -0.90 3.63 -7.42
CA ASN A 85 -0.88 4.27 -6.11
C ASN A 85 -1.09 5.77 -6.22
N THR A 86 -0.42 6.43 -7.18
CA THR A 86 -0.62 7.85 -7.46
C THR A 86 -2.06 8.16 -7.86
N ILE A 87 -2.65 7.35 -8.75
CA ILE A 87 -4.05 7.55 -9.18
C ILE A 87 -4.99 7.41 -7.99
N ILE A 88 -4.86 6.32 -7.21
CA ILE A 88 -5.73 6.06 -6.07
C ILE A 88 -5.60 7.18 -5.04
N ARG A 89 -4.38 7.57 -4.68
CA ARG A 89 -4.13 8.63 -3.71
C ARG A 89 -4.80 9.95 -4.12
N LEU A 90 -4.55 10.40 -5.34
CA LEU A 90 -5.11 11.68 -5.80
C LEU A 90 -6.63 11.63 -5.94
N MET A 91 -7.18 10.51 -6.41
CA MET A 91 -8.62 10.36 -6.53
C MET A 91 -9.31 10.30 -5.17
N ASP A 92 -8.74 9.57 -4.21
CA ASP A 92 -9.26 9.44 -2.86
C ASP A 92 -9.35 10.82 -2.20
N ASP A 93 -8.23 11.53 -2.09
CA ASP A 93 -8.13 12.87 -1.49
C ASP A 93 -9.04 13.90 -2.19
N ILE A 94 -9.23 13.83 -3.53
CA ILE A 94 -10.16 14.72 -4.23
C ILE A 94 -11.60 14.47 -3.77
N VAL A 95 -12.01 13.20 -3.68
CA VAL A 95 -13.37 12.79 -3.33
C VAL A 95 -13.63 13.01 -1.83
N SER A 96 -12.65 12.75 -0.97
CA SER A 96 -12.74 12.92 0.49
C SER A 96 -12.44 14.34 0.96
N SER A 97 -11.97 15.25 0.08
CA SER A 97 -11.46 16.59 0.43
C SER A 97 -12.32 17.45 1.36
N LYS A 98 -13.65 17.26 1.36
CA LYS A 98 -14.55 17.94 2.31
C LYS A 98 -14.51 17.29 3.69
N PHE A 99 -14.63 15.97 3.73
CA PHE A 99 -14.59 15.18 4.95
C PHE A 99 -13.24 15.30 5.67
N GLU A 100 -12.14 15.35 4.93
CA GLU A 100 -10.79 15.48 5.50
C GLU A 100 -10.51 16.85 6.14
N LYS A 101 -11.35 17.86 5.87
CA LYS A 101 -11.20 19.22 6.40
C LYS A 101 -12.17 19.51 7.55
N GLU A 102 -13.07 18.58 7.87
CA GLU A 102 -14.01 18.66 9.00
C GLU A 102 -13.38 18.12 10.29
#